data_AF-A0A093YK76-F1
#
_entry.id   AF-A0A093YK76-F1
#
_cell.length_a   1.000
_cell.length_b   1.000
_cell.length_c   1.000
_cell.angle_alpha   90.00
_cell.angle_beta   90.00
_cell.angle_gamma   90.00
#
_symmetry.space_group_name_H-M   'P 1'
#
loop_
_entity.id
_entity.type
_entity.pdbx_description
1 polymer ?
#
loop_
_entity_poly.entity_id
_entity_poly.type
_entity_poly.pdbx_seq_one_letter_code
_entity_poly.pdbx_strand_id
1 'polypeptide(L)'
;MSTSQTPGKADYDVIIIGAGISGINAAYRVQTELPNAKYTILEARHTMGGTWDLFQFPGVRSDSDLHTFGFQWRPWQAKKAYADGKMILDYVKDAAGTYGIDKKIQYHQHLEAADWSSADQLWNLQITANGEPKTLTAHFCIMSTGYYNYTKPLDVDIPGIENFKGTIVHPQFWPQDLDYTDKNMVVIGSGATAVTLLPVVAETAKHVTMLQRSPTYILVRSSNTIQERIFHAVLPRWLALKLVRWTWIILPWIFFRFCKAFPAAAKSLMLALTKMHLPKGTKMEPDWVPSYNPWEQRLCTSPDADFFLGLKTGKLDVVTGTISNVSANTITLDDGRTLHPDIIVTATGLRLCFAGAVALSVDGVKIDSPTKYVWKGMMMQDLPNMAFPVGYLHSSWTLGADATAKMVCRLIKHMQSKQISAAIPRLSLGGKEDMGDKAYHMSSTYMQRGMSTVPRGGDRGPWWTRNYLWQELIAAKWGNLTNGLEFVGGSRWGVGKEN
;
A
#
# COMPACT_ATOMS: atom_id res chain seq x y z
N MET A 1 27.14 -34.92 -23.32
CA MET A 1 26.61 -35.69 -22.16
C MET A 1 25.84 -34.70 -21.31
N SER A 2 24.50 -34.77 -21.33
CA SER A 2 23.63 -33.92 -20.53
C SER A 2 23.59 -34.50 -19.11
N THR A 3 24.29 -33.86 -18.18
CA THR A 3 24.17 -34.19 -16.75
C THR A 3 22.80 -33.72 -16.29
N SER A 4 21.84 -34.66 -16.23
CA SER A 4 20.59 -34.47 -15.51
C SER A 4 20.91 -34.34 -14.01
N GLN A 5 21.18 -33.12 -13.56
CA GLN A 5 21.25 -32.82 -12.14
C GLN A 5 19.85 -33.01 -11.54
N THR A 6 19.75 -33.84 -10.51
CA THR A 6 18.54 -33.98 -9.71
C THR A 6 18.29 -32.64 -9.03
N PRO A 7 17.17 -31.93 -9.30
CA PRO A 7 16.93 -30.64 -8.67
C PRO A 7 16.87 -30.78 -7.14
N GLY A 8 17.52 -29.85 -6.43
CA GLY A 8 17.52 -29.79 -4.97
C GLY A 8 16.08 -29.76 -4.44
N LYS A 9 15.81 -30.51 -3.36
CA LYS A 9 14.49 -30.50 -2.72
C LYS A 9 14.34 -29.20 -1.92
N ALA A 10 13.49 -28.28 -2.38
CA ALA A 10 13.19 -27.05 -1.66
C ALA A 10 12.55 -27.34 -0.29
N ASP A 11 12.77 -26.45 0.68
CA ASP A 11 12.03 -26.46 1.94
C ASP A 11 10.54 -26.18 1.70
N TYR A 12 10.22 -25.29 0.76
CA TYR A 12 8.85 -24.87 0.43
C TYR A 12 8.66 -24.68 -1.08
N ASP A 13 7.45 -24.94 -1.56
CA ASP A 13 7.04 -24.59 -2.93
C ASP A 13 6.84 -23.08 -3.07
N VAL A 14 6.23 -22.45 -2.06
CA VAL A 14 5.96 -21.01 -2.03
C VAL A 14 6.31 -20.43 -0.65
N ILE A 15 7.13 -19.39 -0.63
CA ILE A 15 7.33 -18.57 0.57
C ILE A 15 6.69 -17.19 0.36
N ILE A 16 5.86 -16.77 1.30
CA ILE A 16 5.24 -15.45 1.33
C ILE A 16 5.97 -14.62 2.39
N ILE A 17 6.46 -13.43 2.03
CA ILE A 17 7.16 -12.54 2.95
C ILE A 17 6.21 -11.42 3.40
N GLY A 18 5.91 -11.38 4.69
CA GLY A 18 5.00 -10.42 5.34
C GLY A 18 3.61 -10.97 5.60
N ALA A 19 3.14 -10.83 6.85
CA ALA A 19 1.80 -11.24 7.32
C ALA A 19 0.82 -10.06 7.40
N GLY A 20 0.97 -9.07 6.51
CA GLY A 20 -0.02 -8.02 6.30
C GLY A 20 -1.18 -8.47 5.41
N ILE A 21 -2.10 -7.54 5.10
CA ILE A 21 -3.30 -7.84 4.29
C ILE A 21 -2.97 -8.49 2.93
N SER A 22 -1.90 -8.06 2.24
CA SER A 22 -1.44 -8.69 1.00
C SER A 22 -1.01 -10.14 1.20
N GLY A 23 -0.25 -10.42 2.26
CA GLY A 23 0.28 -11.75 2.55
C GLY A 23 -0.82 -12.74 2.92
N ILE A 24 -1.80 -12.30 3.73
CA ILE A 24 -2.97 -13.13 4.06
C ILE A 24 -3.82 -13.39 2.81
N ASN A 25 -4.00 -12.41 1.93
CA ASN A 25 -4.67 -12.63 0.65
C ASN A 25 -3.91 -13.62 -0.25
N ALA A 26 -2.59 -13.47 -0.37
CA ALA A 26 -1.76 -14.39 -1.14
C ALA A 26 -1.83 -15.81 -0.59
N ALA A 27 -1.77 -15.98 0.73
CA ALA A 27 -1.85 -17.28 1.39
C ALA A 27 -3.19 -17.96 1.16
N TYR A 28 -4.31 -17.23 1.25
CA TYR A 28 -5.63 -17.78 0.92
C TYR A 28 -5.65 -18.33 -0.51
N ARG A 29 -5.12 -17.56 -1.47
CA ARG A 29 -5.08 -17.96 -2.90
C ARG A 29 -4.18 -19.16 -3.12
N VAL A 30 -2.98 -19.16 -2.54
CA VAL A 30 -2.05 -20.29 -2.63
C VAL A 30 -2.69 -21.54 -2.02
N GLN A 31 -3.23 -21.46 -0.80
CA GLN A 31 -3.84 -22.61 -0.12
C GLN A 31 -5.05 -23.19 -0.88
N THR A 32 -5.91 -22.33 -1.43
CA THR A 32 -7.14 -22.78 -2.09
C THR A 32 -6.95 -23.17 -3.54
N GLU A 33 -6.04 -22.51 -4.26
CA GLU A 33 -5.82 -22.74 -5.69
C GLU A 33 -4.67 -23.72 -5.95
N LEU A 34 -3.72 -23.88 -5.02
CA LEU A 34 -2.59 -24.81 -5.09
C LEU A 34 -2.59 -25.74 -3.86
N PRO A 35 -3.60 -26.60 -3.68
CA PRO A 35 -3.80 -27.38 -2.44
C PRO A 35 -2.65 -28.34 -2.10
N ASN A 36 -1.86 -28.74 -3.09
CA ASN A 36 -0.72 -29.64 -2.92
C ASN A 36 0.61 -28.90 -2.67
N ALA A 37 0.62 -27.56 -2.73
CA ALA A 37 1.83 -26.77 -2.52
C ALA A 37 2.13 -26.62 -1.03
N LYS A 38 3.36 -26.94 -0.63
CA LYS A 38 3.87 -26.65 0.71
C LYS A 38 4.26 -25.17 0.77
N TYR A 39 3.54 -24.38 1.57
CA TYR A 39 3.82 -22.96 1.73
C TYR A 39 3.96 -22.54 3.20
N THR A 40 4.64 -21.40 3.42
CA THR A 40 4.72 -20.69 4.70
C THR A 40 4.70 -19.19 4.49
N ILE A 41 4.37 -18.44 5.55
CA ILE A 41 4.53 -16.99 5.63
C ILE A 41 5.66 -16.69 6.62
N LEU A 42 6.59 -15.80 6.25
CA LEU A 42 7.62 -15.27 7.15
C LEU A 42 7.24 -13.83 7.53
N GLU A 43 7.15 -13.55 8.83
CA GLU A 43 6.85 -12.23 9.38
C GLU A 43 7.98 -11.81 10.33
N ALA A 44 8.56 -10.63 10.10
CA ALA A 44 9.67 -10.14 10.90
C ALA A 44 9.23 -9.78 12.33
N ARG A 45 7.98 -9.34 12.50
CA ARG A 45 7.43 -8.90 13.78
C ARG A 45 6.88 -10.08 14.58
N HIS A 46 6.52 -9.82 15.84
CA HIS A 46 5.88 -10.77 16.75
C HIS A 46 4.36 -10.92 16.51
N THR A 47 3.82 -10.15 15.56
CA THR A 47 2.38 -10.01 15.33
C THR A 47 2.12 -9.78 13.85
N MET A 48 0.93 -10.16 13.39
CA MET A 48 0.47 -9.97 12.02
C MET A 48 -0.27 -8.64 11.85
N GLY A 49 -0.67 -8.33 10.61
CA GLY A 49 -1.50 -7.16 10.27
C GLY A 49 -0.75 -6.09 9.49
N GLY A 50 0.58 -6.12 9.51
CA GLY A 50 1.42 -5.17 8.78
C GLY A 50 1.14 -3.74 9.24
N THR A 51 0.83 -2.85 8.29
CA THR A 51 0.51 -1.43 8.51
C THR A 51 -0.51 -1.19 9.64
N TRP A 52 -1.53 -2.06 9.75
CA TRP A 52 -2.65 -1.87 10.69
C TRP A 52 -2.31 -2.20 12.14
N ASP A 53 -1.21 -2.90 12.35
CA ASP A 53 -0.65 -3.16 13.67
C ASP A 53 0.54 -2.21 13.96
N LEU A 54 1.28 -1.81 12.91
CA LEU A 54 2.43 -0.92 13.01
C LEU A 54 2.06 0.54 13.33
N PHE A 55 1.09 1.12 12.60
CA PHE A 55 0.71 2.51 12.80
C PHE A 55 -0.38 2.60 13.87
N GLN A 56 -0.06 3.30 14.96
CA GLN A 56 -0.90 3.39 16.15
C GLN A 56 -1.23 4.84 16.54
N PHE A 57 -1.10 5.79 15.62
CA PHE A 57 -1.52 7.16 15.87
C PHE A 57 -3.06 7.26 15.97
N PRO A 58 -3.61 8.23 16.74
CA PRO A 58 -5.04 8.39 16.92
C PRO A 58 -5.80 8.53 15.60
N GLY A 59 -6.90 7.79 15.46
CA GLY A 59 -7.76 7.85 14.28
C GLY A 59 -7.27 7.07 13.06
N VAL A 60 -6.12 6.39 13.12
CA VAL A 60 -5.60 5.58 12.00
C VAL A 60 -6.70 4.74 11.35
N ARG A 61 -6.84 4.87 10.03
CA ARG A 61 -7.94 4.26 9.25
C ARG A 61 -7.55 4.10 7.78
N SER A 62 -8.38 3.37 7.04
CA SER A 62 -8.28 3.29 5.58
C SER A 62 -9.01 4.46 4.92
N ASP A 63 -8.36 5.11 3.95
CA ASP A 63 -9.00 6.04 3.00
C ASP A 63 -9.84 5.33 1.93
N SER A 64 -9.72 4.00 1.85
CA SER A 64 -10.56 3.14 1.01
C SER A 64 -11.68 2.50 1.83
N ASP A 65 -12.80 2.23 1.19
CA ASP A 65 -13.88 1.47 1.83
C ASP A 65 -13.48 0.01 2.01
N LEU A 66 -14.02 -0.66 3.03
CA LEU A 66 -13.78 -2.06 3.30
C LEU A 66 -14.58 -3.00 2.40
N HIS A 67 -15.58 -2.50 1.65
CA HIS A 67 -16.22 -3.34 0.64
C HIS A 67 -15.27 -3.71 -0.49
N THR A 68 -14.27 -2.87 -0.78
CA THR A 68 -13.25 -3.09 -1.81
C THR A 68 -11.86 -3.36 -1.22
N PHE A 69 -11.49 -2.72 -0.11
CA PHE A 69 -10.25 -2.96 0.63
C PHE A 69 -10.26 -4.30 1.37
N GLY A 70 -11.42 -4.78 1.81
CA GLY A 70 -11.58 -6.15 2.32
C GLY A 70 -11.35 -7.21 1.24
N PHE A 71 -11.08 -8.43 1.68
CA PHE A 71 -10.84 -9.58 0.83
C PHE A 71 -12.07 -9.92 -0.03
N GLN A 72 -11.85 -10.17 -1.32
CA GLN A 72 -12.94 -10.57 -2.23
C GLN A 72 -13.60 -11.88 -1.80
N TRP A 73 -12.83 -12.79 -1.19
CA TRP A 73 -13.27 -14.10 -0.71
C TRP A 73 -13.84 -14.08 0.72
N ARG A 74 -13.70 -12.97 1.44
CA ARG A 74 -14.34 -12.75 2.76
C ARG A 74 -14.94 -11.33 2.78
N PRO A 75 -16.09 -11.10 2.12
CA PRO A 75 -16.66 -9.76 2.01
C PRO A 75 -16.90 -9.12 3.38
N TRP A 76 -16.61 -7.83 3.47
CA TRP A 76 -16.85 -7.03 4.68
C TRP A 76 -18.33 -7.01 5.05
N GLN A 77 -18.62 -7.25 6.33
CA GLN A 77 -19.99 -7.40 6.84
C GLN A 77 -20.44 -6.27 7.75
N ALA A 78 -19.51 -5.42 8.22
CA ALA A 78 -19.88 -4.34 9.15
C ALA A 78 -20.60 -3.21 8.40
N LYS A 79 -21.47 -2.49 9.11
CA LYS A 79 -22.23 -1.35 8.56
C LYS A 79 -21.35 -0.17 8.17
N LYS A 80 -20.23 0.02 8.88
CA LYS A 80 -19.27 1.10 8.62
C LYS A 80 -18.40 0.70 7.43
N ALA A 81 -18.49 1.45 6.33
CA ALA A 81 -17.68 1.23 5.13
C ALA A 81 -16.20 1.60 5.39
N TYR A 82 -15.95 2.64 6.19
CA TYR A 82 -14.61 3.08 6.58
C TYR A 82 -14.26 2.59 7.97
N ALA A 83 -13.36 1.60 8.06
CA ALA A 83 -12.95 1.01 9.33
C ALA A 83 -11.68 1.68 9.88
N ASP A 84 -11.61 1.83 11.20
CA ASP A 84 -10.37 2.19 11.89
C ASP A 84 -9.36 1.03 11.84
N GLY A 85 -8.11 1.35 12.20
CA GLY A 85 -7.00 0.39 12.12
C GLY A 85 -7.23 -0.86 12.95
N LYS A 86 -7.85 -0.74 14.13
CA LYS A 86 -8.16 -1.88 14.99
C LYS A 86 -9.20 -2.80 14.33
N MET A 87 -10.28 -2.26 13.80
CA MET A 87 -11.29 -3.03 13.08
C MET A 87 -10.70 -3.75 11.87
N ILE A 88 -9.76 -3.12 11.14
CA ILE A 88 -9.07 -3.76 10.01
C ILE A 88 -8.14 -4.87 10.48
N LEU A 89 -7.38 -4.65 11.56
CA LEU A 89 -6.49 -5.65 12.16
C LEU A 89 -7.28 -6.86 12.63
N ASP A 90 -8.38 -6.65 13.35
CA ASP A 90 -9.26 -7.71 13.85
C ASP A 90 -9.85 -8.51 12.68
N TYR A 91 -10.26 -7.85 11.59
CA TYR A 91 -10.73 -8.52 10.37
C TYR A 91 -9.66 -9.35 9.68
N VAL A 92 -8.41 -8.88 9.61
CA VAL A 92 -7.30 -9.66 9.03
C VAL A 92 -6.98 -10.87 9.90
N LYS A 93 -6.98 -10.72 11.23
CA LYS A 93 -6.78 -11.83 12.19
C LYS A 93 -7.89 -12.87 12.09
N ASP A 94 -9.15 -12.42 12.09
CA ASP A 94 -10.34 -13.26 11.93
C ASP A 94 -10.32 -14.02 10.60
N ALA A 95 -9.96 -13.35 9.50
CA ALA A 95 -9.81 -13.98 8.20
C ALA A 95 -8.71 -15.06 8.22
N ALA A 96 -7.53 -14.74 8.76
CA ALA A 96 -6.43 -15.68 8.82
C ALA A 96 -6.77 -16.92 9.68
N GLY A 97 -7.35 -16.71 10.86
CA GLY A 97 -7.77 -17.78 11.76
C GLY A 97 -8.88 -18.66 11.16
N THR A 98 -9.88 -18.06 10.52
CA THR A 98 -10.99 -18.82 9.90
C THR A 98 -10.51 -19.82 8.85
N TYR A 99 -9.46 -19.46 8.08
CA TYR A 99 -8.93 -20.31 7.02
C TYR A 99 -7.64 -21.04 7.42
N GLY A 100 -7.24 -21.00 8.71
CA GLY A 100 -6.06 -21.68 9.25
C GLY A 100 -4.72 -21.15 8.74
N ILE A 101 -4.71 -19.94 8.16
CA ILE A 101 -3.53 -19.28 7.60
C ILE A 101 -2.60 -18.80 8.71
N ASP A 102 -3.16 -18.42 9.86
CA ASP A 102 -2.44 -18.06 11.08
C ASP A 102 -1.41 -19.13 11.50
N LYS A 103 -1.78 -20.41 11.37
CA LYS A 103 -0.91 -21.57 11.67
C LYS A 103 0.26 -21.75 10.67
N LYS A 104 0.27 -21.00 9.58
CA LYS A 104 1.33 -21.02 8.55
C LYS A 104 2.27 -19.81 8.67
N ILE A 105 2.05 -18.94 9.65
CA ILE A 105 2.90 -17.77 9.89
C ILE A 105 4.02 -18.14 10.85
N GLN A 106 5.25 -17.86 10.44
CA GLN A 106 6.43 -17.91 11.29
C GLN A 106 6.81 -16.47 11.63
N TYR A 107 6.63 -16.10 12.89
CA TYR A 107 7.00 -14.79 13.43
C TYR A 107 8.50 -14.72 13.74
N HIS A 108 9.01 -13.50 13.93
CA HIS A 108 10.43 -13.23 14.17
C HIS A 108 11.35 -13.80 13.08
N GLN A 109 10.86 -13.80 11.83
CA GLN A 109 11.61 -14.24 10.65
C GLN A 109 11.85 -13.02 9.75
N HIS A 110 13.00 -12.37 9.91
CA HIS A 110 13.37 -11.23 9.07
C HIS A 110 14.16 -11.71 7.86
N LEU A 111 13.69 -11.42 6.64
CA LEU A 111 14.42 -11.74 5.41
C LEU A 111 15.42 -10.62 5.13
N GLU A 112 16.71 -10.95 5.08
CA GLU A 112 17.80 -10.00 4.82
C GLU A 112 18.16 -9.98 3.32
N ALA A 113 18.31 -11.17 2.73
CA ALA A 113 18.73 -11.34 1.35
C ALA A 113 18.03 -12.54 0.70
N ALA A 114 17.83 -12.46 -0.61
CA ALA A 114 17.33 -13.54 -1.44
C ALA A 114 18.19 -13.64 -2.70
N ASP A 115 18.79 -14.82 -2.92
CA ASP A 115 19.62 -15.13 -4.08
C ASP A 115 19.01 -16.29 -4.87
N TRP A 116 18.77 -16.08 -6.16
CA TRP A 116 18.33 -17.16 -7.03
C TRP A 116 19.53 -17.96 -7.53
N SER A 117 19.54 -19.26 -7.28
CA SER A 117 20.49 -20.21 -7.88
C SER A 117 19.90 -20.75 -9.18
N SER A 118 20.50 -20.40 -10.32
CA SER A 118 20.13 -20.95 -11.62
C SER A 118 20.50 -22.43 -11.75
N ALA A 119 21.56 -22.87 -11.05
CA ALA A 119 21.97 -24.26 -11.01
C ALA A 119 20.93 -25.14 -10.28
N ASP A 120 20.46 -24.68 -9.12
CA ASP A 120 19.48 -25.44 -8.32
C ASP A 120 18.03 -25.15 -8.73
N GLN A 121 17.81 -24.05 -9.46
CA GLN A 121 16.50 -23.50 -9.80
C GLN A 121 15.66 -23.20 -8.55
N LEU A 122 16.31 -22.58 -7.55
CA LEU A 122 15.75 -22.28 -6.23
C LEU A 122 16.16 -20.89 -5.76
N TRP A 123 15.28 -20.27 -4.97
CA TRP A 123 15.62 -19.15 -4.12
C TRP A 123 16.30 -19.63 -2.84
N ASN A 124 17.49 -19.10 -2.55
CA ASN A 124 18.16 -19.17 -1.26
C ASN A 124 17.83 -17.91 -0.45
N LEU A 125 17.08 -18.06 0.62
CA LEU A 125 16.60 -16.97 1.47
C LEU A 125 17.40 -16.93 2.76
N GLN A 126 18.19 -15.87 2.95
CA GLN A 126 18.94 -15.61 4.18
C GLN A 126 18.06 -14.84 5.15
N ILE A 127 17.72 -15.48 6.27
CA ILE A 127 16.81 -14.94 7.27
C ILE A 127 17.48 -14.84 8.64
N THR A 128 17.14 -13.81 9.38
CA THR A 128 17.39 -13.71 10.82
C THR A 128 16.15 -14.27 11.53
N ALA A 129 16.26 -15.50 12.03
CA ALA A 129 15.20 -16.27 12.68
C ALA A 129 15.38 -16.25 14.20
N ASN A 130 14.51 -15.53 14.91
CA ASN A 130 14.62 -15.33 16.36
C ASN A 130 16.00 -14.78 16.81
N GLY A 131 16.60 -13.93 15.98
CA GLY A 131 17.93 -13.35 16.23
C GLY A 131 19.10 -14.17 15.66
N GLU A 132 18.87 -15.40 15.20
CA GLU A 132 19.91 -16.28 14.68
C GLU A 132 19.85 -16.40 13.14
N PRO A 133 21.00 -16.43 12.45
CA PRO A 133 21.02 -16.61 10.99
C PRO A 133 20.52 -18.00 10.61
N LYS A 134 19.68 -18.06 9.57
CA LYS A 134 19.13 -19.28 9.00
C LYS A 134 18.96 -19.12 7.50
N THR A 135 19.04 -20.22 6.75
CA THR A 135 18.73 -20.24 5.32
C THR A 135 17.49 -21.11 5.08
N LEU A 136 16.60 -20.64 4.21
CA LEU A 136 15.47 -21.42 3.69
C LEU A 136 15.51 -21.42 2.17
N THR A 137 14.99 -22.48 1.57
CA THR A 137 14.89 -22.60 0.11
C THR A 137 13.45 -22.62 -0.40
N ALA A 138 13.20 -22.00 -1.56
CA ALA A 138 11.88 -21.98 -2.18
C ALA A 138 11.89 -22.01 -3.70
N HIS A 139 10.85 -22.59 -4.32
CA HIS A 139 10.64 -22.50 -5.76
C HIS A 139 10.12 -21.13 -6.20
N PHE A 140 9.24 -20.51 -5.39
CA PHE A 140 8.62 -19.21 -5.71
C PHE A 140 8.47 -18.34 -4.47
N CYS A 141 8.69 -17.04 -4.62
CA CYS A 141 8.57 -16.05 -3.55
C CYS A 141 7.47 -15.02 -3.85
N ILE A 142 6.63 -14.70 -2.85
CA ILE A 142 5.64 -13.63 -2.91
C ILE A 142 5.98 -12.56 -1.86
N MET A 143 6.55 -11.46 -2.33
CA MET A 143 7.07 -10.34 -1.52
C MET A 143 5.93 -9.41 -1.08
N SER A 144 5.14 -9.83 -0.09
CA SER A 144 4.03 -9.06 0.51
C SER A 144 4.50 -8.06 1.57
N THR A 145 5.69 -7.49 1.39
CA THR A 145 6.40 -6.62 2.35
C THR A 145 5.79 -5.24 2.51
N GLY A 146 4.89 -4.83 1.61
CA GLY A 146 4.49 -3.43 1.45
C GLY A 146 5.58 -2.61 0.77
N TYR A 147 5.43 -1.29 0.80
CA TYR A 147 6.31 -0.34 0.09
C TYR A 147 6.79 0.81 0.98
N TYR A 148 6.63 0.70 2.30
CA TYR A 148 7.06 1.69 3.28
C TYR A 148 8.22 1.16 4.10
N ASN A 149 9.14 2.05 4.46
CA ASN A 149 10.16 1.76 5.46
C ASN A 149 9.51 1.81 6.85
N TYR A 150 9.55 0.71 7.59
CA TYR A 150 8.92 0.63 8.92
C TYR A 150 9.80 1.14 10.05
N THR A 151 11.12 1.25 9.83
CA THR A 151 12.09 1.63 10.87
C THR A 151 12.56 3.07 10.77
N LYS A 152 12.42 3.72 9.61
CA LYS A 152 12.83 5.11 9.38
C LYS A 152 11.74 5.94 8.72
N PRO A 153 11.43 7.14 9.24
CA PRO A 153 10.48 8.04 8.62
C PRO A 153 11.08 8.70 7.36
N LEU A 154 10.28 9.50 6.66
CA LEU A 154 10.80 10.34 5.59
C LEU A 154 11.68 11.44 6.19
N ASP A 155 12.92 11.59 5.70
CA ASP A 155 13.78 12.69 6.13
C ASP A 155 13.21 14.00 5.60
N VAL A 156 12.76 14.88 6.49
CA VAL A 156 12.26 16.21 6.14
C VAL A 156 12.98 17.23 6.99
N ASP A 157 13.68 18.13 6.32
CA ASP A 157 14.34 19.26 6.95
C ASP A 157 13.29 20.31 7.34
N ILE A 158 13.20 20.59 8.64
CA ILE A 158 12.33 21.63 9.21
C ILE A 158 13.28 22.59 9.94
N PRO A 159 13.49 23.81 9.43
CA PRO A 159 14.50 24.73 9.96
C PRO A 159 14.31 25.01 11.45
N GLY A 160 15.35 24.76 12.24
CA GLY A 160 15.37 25.06 13.67
C GLY A 160 14.57 24.10 14.56
N ILE A 161 14.02 23.01 14.02
CA ILE A 161 13.14 22.10 14.78
C ILE A 161 13.83 21.52 16.02
N GLU A 162 15.16 21.33 15.97
CA GLU A 162 16.00 20.88 17.08
C GLU A 162 16.03 21.84 18.27
N ASN A 163 15.66 23.11 18.06
CA ASN A 163 15.60 24.12 19.13
C ASN A 163 14.31 24.03 19.94
N PHE A 164 13.27 23.38 19.42
CA PHE A 164 11.97 23.27 20.08
C PHE A 164 12.09 22.52 21.41
N LYS A 165 11.53 23.11 22.47
CA LYS A 165 11.56 22.56 23.83
C LYS A 165 10.31 21.76 24.20
N GLY A 166 9.26 21.84 23.39
CA GLY A 166 8.08 21.01 23.52
C GLY A 166 8.28 19.60 22.95
N THR A 167 7.18 18.88 22.78
CA THR A 167 7.25 17.48 22.32
C THR A 167 7.19 17.41 20.79
N ILE A 168 8.09 16.66 20.16
CA ILE A 168 8.05 16.37 18.72
C ILE A 168 7.63 14.92 18.54
N VAL A 169 6.59 14.68 17.74
CA VAL A 169 6.04 13.35 17.49
C VAL A 169 5.95 13.09 16.00
N HIS A 170 6.42 11.93 15.55
CA HIS A 170 6.19 11.48 14.19
C HIS A 170 5.07 10.41 14.18
N PRO A 171 4.00 10.52 13.37
CA PRO A 171 2.85 9.60 13.42
C PRO A 171 3.20 8.11 13.27
N GLN A 172 4.26 7.79 12.52
CA GLN A 172 4.75 6.42 12.37
C GLN A 172 5.23 5.78 13.70
N PHE A 173 5.71 6.59 14.65
CA PHE A 173 6.25 6.15 15.94
C PHE A 173 5.50 6.83 17.09
N TRP A 174 4.17 6.83 17.00
CA TRP A 174 3.32 7.52 17.95
C TRP A 174 3.48 6.95 19.37
N PRO A 175 3.89 7.75 20.38
CA PRO A 175 4.00 7.30 21.76
C PRO A 175 2.61 6.96 22.32
N GLN A 176 2.49 5.78 22.94
CA GLN A 176 1.20 5.30 23.45
C GLN A 176 0.71 6.07 24.69
N ASP A 177 1.62 6.70 25.41
CA ASP A 177 1.41 7.45 26.64
C ASP A 177 1.44 8.98 26.42
N LEU A 178 1.40 9.44 25.17
CA LEU A 178 1.38 10.87 24.86
C LEU A 178 0.09 11.52 25.37
N ASP A 179 0.20 12.32 26.43
CA ASP A 179 -0.88 13.20 26.89
C ASP A 179 -0.84 14.54 26.15
N TYR A 180 -1.90 14.83 25.42
CA TYR A 180 -2.12 16.09 24.71
C TYR A 180 -3.34 16.85 25.23
N THR A 181 -3.86 16.48 26.41
CA THR A 181 -4.96 17.19 27.08
C THR A 181 -4.57 18.64 27.37
N ASP A 182 -5.46 19.56 27.01
CA ASP A 182 -5.27 21.00 27.19
C ASP A 182 -4.01 21.60 26.50
N LYS A 183 -3.39 20.86 25.55
CA LYS A 183 -2.21 21.30 24.79
C LYS A 183 -2.58 21.94 23.45
N ASN A 184 -1.76 22.88 23.00
CA ASN A 184 -1.77 23.38 21.63
C ASN A 184 -0.89 22.49 20.75
N MET A 185 -1.44 21.96 19.67
CA MET A 185 -0.72 21.09 18.75
C MET A 185 -0.60 21.72 17.37
N VAL A 186 0.56 21.59 16.74
CA VAL A 186 0.73 21.89 15.31
C VAL A 186 1.07 20.61 14.56
N VAL A 187 0.22 20.23 13.60
CA VAL A 187 0.44 19.07 12.72
C VAL A 187 0.98 19.57 11.39
N ILE A 188 2.25 19.30 11.12
CA ILE A 188 2.94 19.71 9.89
C ILE A 188 2.67 18.67 8.80
N GLY A 189 1.90 19.07 7.80
CA GLY A 189 1.54 18.25 6.63
C GLY A 189 0.05 18.32 6.30
N SER A 190 -0.27 18.07 5.02
CA SER A 190 -1.64 18.02 4.50
C SER A 190 -1.98 16.67 3.85
N GLY A 191 -1.22 15.62 4.16
CA GLY A 191 -1.48 14.28 3.65
C GLY A 191 -2.61 13.56 4.39
N ALA A 192 -2.91 12.33 3.95
CA ALA A 192 -3.92 11.47 4.56
C ALA A 192 -3.72 11.28 6.08
N THR A 193 -2.46 11.15 6.53
CA THR A 193 -2.12 11.06 7.96
C THR A 193 -2.59 12.28 8.74
N ALA A 194 -2.34 13.49 8.23
CA ALA A 194 -2.76 14.72 8.91
C ALA A 194 -4.29 14.83 8.94
N VAL A 195 -4.95 14.64 7.79
CA VAL A 195 -6.43 14.71 7.67
C VAL A 195 -7.13 13.67 8.56
N THR A 196 -6.51 12.52 8.77
CA THR A 196 -7.03 11.45 9.63
C THR A 196 -6.82 11.75 11.12
N LEU A 197 -5.63 12.23 11.49
CA LEU A 197 -5.24 12.48 12.87
C LEU A 197 -6.06 13.64 13.47
N LEU A 198 -6.14 14.73 12.70
CA LEU A 198 -6.68 16.03 13.14
C LEU A 198 -8.01 15.98 13.89
N PRO A 199 -9.10 15.41 13.31
CA PRO A 199 -10.40 15.42 13.97
C PRO A 199 -10.37 14.69 15.31
N VAL A 200 -9.59 13.61 15.42
CA VAL A 200 -9.52 12.79 16.64
C VAL A 200 -8.69 13.48 17.72
N VAL A 201 -7.54 14.07 17.38
CA VAL A 201 -6.73 14.78 18.39
C VAL A 201 -7.41 16.05 18.89
N ALA A 202 -8.20 16.72 18.06
CA ALA A 202 -8.95 17.92 18.42
C ALA A 202 -10.07 17.67 19.44
N GLU A 203 -10.52 16.43 19.63
CA GLU A 203 -11.48 16.09 20.68
C GLU A 203 -10.89 16.33 22.08
N THR A 204 -9.60 16.03 22.28
CA THR A 204 -8.91 16.11 23.58
C THR A 204 -7.99 17.32 23.72
N ALA A 205 -7.30 17.72 22.65
CA ALA A 205 -6.39 18.87 22.68
C ALA A 205 -7.13 20.18 22.95
N LYS A 206 -6.41 21.19 23.46
CA LYS A 206 -6.94 22.55 23.59
C LYS A 206 -7.22 23.15 22.22
N HIS A 207 -6.23 23.05 21.33
CA HIS A 207 -6.31 23.56 19.98
C HIS A 207 -5.34 22.82 19.06
N VAL A 208 -5.75 22.54 17.83
CA VAL A 208 -4.94 21.83 16.84
C VAL A 208 -4.89 22.63 15.54
N THR A 209 -3.69 22.94 15.07
CA THR A 209 -3.50 23.63 13.79
C THR A 209 -2.83 22.69 12.79
N MET A 210 -3.45 22.44 11.64
CA MET A 210 -2.77 21.83 10.50
C MET A 210 -1.98 22.89 9.77
N LEU A 211 -0.65 22.77 9.83
CA LEU A 211 0.25 23.61 9.05
C LEU A 211 0.60 22.89 7.75
N GLN A 212 0.18 23.46 6.63
CA GLN A 212 0.42 22.90 5.31
C GLN A 212 1.22 23.85 4.44
N ARG A 213 2.16 23.30 3.66
CA ARG A 213 2.85 24.09 2.63
C ARG A 213 2.00 24.25 1.37
N SER A 214 1.21 23.24 1.05
CA SER A 214 0.31 23.24 -0.11
C SER A 214 -1.00 22.60 0.30
N PRO A 215 -2.16 23.25 0.03
CA PRO A 215 -3.46 22.67 0.28
C PRO A 215 -3.63 21.31 -0.41
N THR A 216 -4.41 20.44 0.23
CA THR A 216 -4.79 19.14 -0.35
C THR A 216 -6.28 19.12 -0.69
N TYR A 217 -6.65 18.24 -1.61
CA TYR A 217 -8.05 17.93 -1.84
C TYR A 217 -8.56 16.91 -0.82
N ILE A 218 -9.64 17.25 -0.11
CA ILE A 218 -10.31 16.38 0.86
C ILE A 218 -11.71 16.05 0.34
N LEU A 219 -11.96 14.77 0.08
CA LEU A 219 -13.27 14.28 -0.35
C LEU A 219 -14.09 13.80 0.83
N VAL A 220 -15.31 14.31 0.96
CA VAL A 220 -16.31 13.72 1.87
C VAL A 220 -16.88 12.46 1.24
N ARG A 221 -16.87 11.37 2.01
CA ARG A 221 -17.44 10.08 1.61
C ARG A 221 -18.30 9.55 2.73
N SER A 222 -19.58 9.27 2.45
CA SER A 222 -20.47 8.72 3.46
C SER A 222 -20.30 7.22 3.61
N SER A 223 -20.19 6.76 4.85
CA SER A 223 -20.41 5.37 5.21
C SER A 223 -21.93 5.13 5.19
N ASN A 224 -22.45 4.17 4.43
CA ASN A 224 -23.90 3.86 4.35
C ASN A 224 -24.74 4.77 3.44
N THR A 225 -24.51 4.69 2.13
CA THR A 225 -25.27 5.44 1.13
C THR A 225 -26.74 5.01 1.05
N ILE A 226 -27.64 5.88 0.55
CA ILE A 226 -29.07 5.52 0.33
C ILE A 226 -29.17 4.27 -0.55
N GLN A 227 -28.31 4.16 -1.56
CA GLN A 227 -28.24 3.04 -2.49
C GLN A 227 -27.88 1.74 -1.76
N GLU A 228 -26.87 1.75 -0.89
CA GLU A 228 -26.52 0.60 -0.04
C GLU A 228 -27.70 0.16 0.82
N ARG A 229 -28.40 1.10 1.45
CA ARG A 229 -29.58 0.79 2.28
C ARG A 229 -30.66 0.10 1.46
N ILE A 230 -30.92 0.58 0.25
CA ILE A 230 -31.88 -0.04 -0.67
C ILE A 230 -31.44 -1.46 -1.06
N PHE A 231 -30.17 -1.64 -1.43
CA PHE A 231 -29.64 -2.97 -1.78
C PHE A 231 -29.79 -3.96 -0.62
N HIS A 232 -29.45 -3.55 0.60
CA HIS A 232 -29.58 -4.40 1.77
C HIS A 232 -31.03 -4.68 2.20
N ALA A 233 -31.96 -3.76 1.90
CA ALA A 233 -33.37 -3.94 2.24
C ALA A 233 -34.13 -4.86 1.25
N VAL A 234 -33.78 -4.81 -0.04
CA VAL A 234 -34.58 -5.44 -1.11
C VAL A 234 -33.96 -6.73 -1.65
N LEU A 235 -32.63 -6.91 -1.52
CA LEU A 235 -31.92 -8.03 -2.14
C LEU A 235 -31.40 -9.04 -1.11
N PRO A 236 -31.26 -10.32 -1.49
CA PRO A 236 -30.53 -11.28 -0.66
C PRO A 236 -29.13 -10.79 -0.32
N ARG A 237 -28.67 -11.05 0.91
CA ARG A 237 -27.41 -10.52 1.47
C ARG A 237 -26.20 -10.67 0.53
N TRP A 238 -26.04 -11.84 -0.10
CA TRP A 238 -24.92 -12.10 -1.00
C TRP A 238 -24.93 -11.19 -2.23
N LEU A 239 -26.11 -10.90 -2.78
CA LEU A 239 -26.27 -10.04 -3.96
C LEU A 239 -26.11 -8.57 -3.58
N ALA A 240 -26.69 -8.16 -2.44
CA ALA A 240 -26.50 -6.81 -1.90
C ALA A 240 -25.01 -6.49 -1.72
N LEU A 241 -24.26 -7.33 -1.01
CA LEU A 241 -22.82 -7.14 -0.79
C LEU A 241 -22.02 -7.09 -2.10
N LYS A 242 -22.40 -7.93 -3.08
CA LYS A 242 -21.79 -7.93 -4.41
C LYS A 242 -22.04 -6.60 -5.12
N LEU A 243 -23.29 -6.13 -5.18
CA LEU A 243 -23.63 -4.87 -5.84
C LEU A 243 -23.00 -3.66 -5.14
N VAL A 244 -23.03 -3.61 -3.80
CA VAL A 244 -22.32 -2.59 -3.01
C VAL A 244 -20.85 -2.56 -3.42
N ARG A 245 -20.15 -3.71 -3.37
CA ARG A 245 -18.74 -3.76 -3.79
C ARG A 245 -18.54 -3.25 -5.22
N TRP A 246 -19.41 -3.60 -6.16
CA TRP A 246 -19.32 -3.10 -7.53
C TRP A 246 -19.51 -1.59 -7.63
N THR A 247 -20.46 -1.01 -6.90
CA THR A 247 -20.65 0.45 -6.81
C THR A 247 -19.39 1.14 -6.29
N TRP A 248 -18.76 0.56 -5.25
CA TRP A 248 -17.52 1.07 -4.66
C TRP A 248 -16.27 0.86 -5.54
N ILE A 249 -16.32 -0.01 -6.55
CA ILE A 249 -15.27 -0.10 -7.58
C ILE A 249 -15.54 0.88 -8.72
N ILE A 250 -16.78 0.89 -9.24
CA ILE A 250 -17.14 1.60 -10.47
C ILE A 250 -17.18 3.11 -10.25
N LEU A 251 -17.85 3.60 -9.20
CA LEU A 251 -18.02 5.05 -9.03
C LEU A 251 -16.69 5.79 -8.81
N PRO A 252 -15.77 5.33 -7.93
CA PRO A 252 -14.45 5.95 -7.81
C PRO A 252 -13.65 5.88 -9.10
N TRP A 253 -13.75 4.76 -9.84
CA TRP A 253 -13.09 4.63 -11.15
C TRP A 253 -13.64 5.63 -12.17
N ILE A 254 -14.96 5.79 -12.27
CA ILE A 254 -15.59 6.82 -13.13
C ILE A 254 -15.12 8.21 -12.72
N PHE A 255 -15.12 8.51 -11.42
CA PHE A 255 -14.67 9.80 -10.90
C PHE A 255 -13.20 10.07 -11.23
N PHE A 256 -12.32 9.09 -11.05
CA PHE A 256 -10.92 9.19 -11.47
C PHE A 256 -10.79 9.49 -12.97
N ARG A 257 -11.54 8.78 -13.82
CA ARG A 257 -11.55 9.03 -15.28
C ARG A 257 -12.07 10.43 -15.62
N PHE A 258 -13.08 10.92 -14.90
CA PHE A 258 -13.57 12.30 -15.02
C PHE A 258 -12.47 13.31 -14.64
N CYS A 259 -11.77 13.12 -13.51
CA CYS A 259 -10.66 14.00 -13.13
C CYS A 259 -9.55 14.05 -14.18
N LYS A 260 -9.22 12.90 -14.80
CA LYS A 260 -8.19 12.84 -15.85
C LYS A 260 -8.64 13.44 -17.18
N ALA A 261 -9.92 13.30 -17.54
CA ALA A 261 -10.47 13.81 -18.79
C ALA A 261 -10.81 15.31 -18.73
N PHE A 262 -11.26 15.80 -17.57
CA PHE A 262 -11.76 17.17 -17.37
C PHE A 262 -11.18 17.80 -16.09
N PRO A 263 -9.85 18.02 -16.01
CA PRO A 263 -9.18 18.43 -14.77
C PRO A 263 -9.70 19.76 -14.20
N ALA A 264 -9.96 20.76 -15.05
CA ALA A 264 -10.49 22.04 -14.62
C ALA A 264 -11.92 21.94 -14.03
N ALA A 265 -12.80 21.17 -14.68
CA ALA A 265 -14.15 20.94 -14.19
C ALA A 265 -14.14 20.15 -12.87
N ALA A 266 -13.26 19.15 -12.76
CA ALA A 266 -13.09 18.38 -11.54
C ALA A 266 -12.56 19.25 -10.39
N LYS A 267 -11.57 20.12 -10.65
CA LYS A 267 -11.09 21.10 -9.66
C LYS A 267 -12.22 21.99 -9.17
N SER A 268 -12.99 22.60 -10.08
CA SER A 268 -14.13 23.46 -9.72
C SER A 268 -15.19 22.73 -8.90
N LEU A 269 -15.54 21.50 -9.28
CA LEU A 269 -16.48 20.66 -8.51
C LEU A 269 -15.96 20.41 -7.10
N MET A 270 -14.70 20.01 -6.96
CA MET A 270 -14.13 19.70 -5.64
C MET A 270 -14.04 20.94 -4.75
N LEU A 271 -13.65 22.10 -5.29
CA LEU A 271 -13.64 23.35 -4.53
C LEU A 271 -15.05 23.76 -4.08
N ALA A 272 -16.06 23.56 -4.93
CA ALA A 272 -17.45 23.81 -4.57
C ALA A 272 -17.93 22.87 -3.44
N LEU A 273 -17.61 21.57 -3.53
CA LEU A 273 -17.90 20.59 -2.48
C LEU A 273 -17.21 20.97 -1.16
N THR A 274 -15.91 21.29 -1.18
CA THR A 274 -15.16 21.75 0.00
C THR A 274 -15.84 22.97 0.62
N LYS A 275 -16.16 23.99 -0.19
CA LYS A 275 -16.79 25.23 0.30
C LYS A 275 -18.14 24.98 0.98
N MET A 276 -18.93 23.99 0.52
CA MET A 276 -20.19 23.63 1.16
C MET A 276 -20.02 23.01 2.55
N HIS A 277 -18.89 22.35 2.82
CA HIS A 277 -18.63 21.73 4.12
C HIS A 277 -17.97 22.67 5.12
N LEU A 278 -17.29 23.71 4.65
CA LEU A 278 -16.65 24.73 5.50
C LEU A 278 -17.66 25.58 6.28
N PRO A 279 -17.24 26.17 7.42
CA PRO A 279 -18.03 27.19 8.10
C PRO A 279 -18.43 28.35 7.15
N LYS A 280 -19.60 28.96 7.40
CA LYS A 280 -20.06 30.09 6.59
C LYS A 280 -19.08 31.26 6.73
N GLY A 281 -18.68 31.83 5.60
CA GLY A 281 -17.76 32.97 5.55
C GLY A 281 -16.27 32.62 5.48
N THR A 282 -15.91 31.32 5.56
CA THR A 282 -14.51 30.89 5.39
C THR A 282 -14.00 31.28 3.99
N LYS A 283 -12.85 31.95 3.95
CA LYS A 283 -12.12 32.25 2.71
C LYS A 283 -11.49 30.97 2.19
N MET A 284 -11.60 30.72 0.88
CA MET A 284 -11.01 29.53 0.26
C MET A 284 -9.49 29.65 0.13
N GLU A 285 -8.99 30.83 -0.25
CA GLU A 285 -7.56 31.08 -0.35
C GLU A 285 -7.01 31.64 0.97
N PRO A 286 -5.80 31.23 1.40
CA PRO A 286 -4.88 30.29 0.75
C PRO A 286 -5.04 28.82 1.20
N ASP A 287 -6.00 28.53 2.09
CA ASP A 287 -6.00 27.28 2.87
C ASP A 287 -6.69 26.08 2.19
N TRP A 288 -7.48 26.32 1.14
CA TRP A 288 -8.37 25.30 0.57
C TRP A 288 -8.25 25.13 -0.94
N VAL A 289 -7.33 25.83 -1.60
CA VAL A 289 -7.15 25.77 -3.05
C VAL A 289 -5.78 25.17 -3.40
N PRO A 290 -5.73 23.88 -3.77
CA PRO A 290 -4.50 23.26 -4.21
C PRO A 290 -3.98 23.88 -5.52
N SER A 291 -2.66 23.98 -5.65
CA SER A 291 -1.99 24.45 -6.88
C SER A 291 -2.00 23.43 -8.01
N TYR A 292 -2.31 22.17 -7.71
CA TYR A 292 -2.31 21.03 -8.63
C TYR A 292 -3.74 20.55 -8.96
N ASN A 293 -3.91 19.73 -10.00
CA ASN A 293 -5.22 19.18 -10.37
C ASN A 293 -5.55 17.91 -9.55
N PRO A 294 -6.85 17.58 -9.37
CA PRO A 294 -7.24 16.34 -8.72
C PRO A 294 -6.53 15.11 -9.31
N TRP A 295 -6.06 14.21 -8.45
CA TRP A 295 -5.28 13.00 -8.79
C TRP A 295 -3.87 13.21 -9.36
N GLU A 296 -3.34 14.43 -9.44
CA GLU A 296 -1.88 14.64 -9.57
C GLU A 296 -1.16 14.32 -8.24
N GLN A 297 -1.88 14.40 -7.13
CA GLN A 297 -1.55 13.79 -5.84
C GLN A 297 -2.74 12.97 -5.33
N ARG A 298 -2.50 12.11 -4.33
CA ARG A 298 -3.53 11.22 -3.79
C ARG A 298 -4.57 12.08 -3.08
N LEU A 299 -5.85 11.84 -3.37
CA LEU A 299 -6.93 12.51 -2.67
C LEU A 299 -7.01 12.02 -1.23
N CYS A 300 -7.21 12.94 -0.29
CA CYS A 300 -7.52 12.60 1.09
C CYS A 300 -9.01 12.35 1.23
N THR A 301 -9.41 11.49 2.17
CA THR A 301 -10.82 11.19 2.43
C THR A 301 -11.20 11.64 3.85
N SER A 302 -12.36 12.28 3.96
CA SER A 302 -13.04 12.58 5.23
C SER A 302 -14.33 11.77 5.30
N PRO A 303 -14.30 10.56 5.90
CA PRO A 303 -15.48 9.76 6.14
C PRO A 303 -16.51 10.55 6.95
N ASP A 304 -17.74 10.60 6.44
CA ASP A 304 -18.87 11.24 7.12
C ASP A 304 -18.62 12.72 7.50
N ALA A 305 -17.75 13.39 6.73
CA ALA A 305 -17.33 14.78 6.90
C ALA A 305 -16.65 15.11 8.24
N ASP A 306 -16.11 14.11 8.95
CA ASP A 306 -15.48 14.23 10.25
C ASP A 306 -14.46 15.39 10.37
N PHE A 307 -13.58 15.55 9.38
CA PHE A 307 -12.60 16.63 9.32
C PHE A 307 -13.28 18.00 9.31
N PHE A 308 -14.33 18.16 8.50
CA PHE A 308 -15.08 19.42 8.39
C PHE A 308 -15.98 19.67 9.59
N LEU A 309 -16.49 18.62 10.25
CA LEU A 309 -17.19 18.74 11.51
C LEU A 309 -16.25 19.19 12.63
N GLY A 310 -15.01 18.69 12.64
CA GLY A 310 -13.95 19.16 13.53
C GLY A 310 -13.69 20.66 13.43
N LEU A 311 -13.60 21.21 12.21
CA LEU A 311 -13.46 22.67 11.99
C LEU A 311 -14.60 23.48 12.63
N LYS A 312 -15.83 22.94 12.64
CA LYS A 312 -17.01 23.64 13.18
C LYS A 312 -17.00 23.71 14.72
N THR A 313 -16.14 22.94 15.39
CA THR A 313 -15.98 23.01 16.85
C THR A 313 -15.21 24.25 17.31
N GLY A 314 -14.42 24.87 16.42
CA GLY A 314 -13.51 25.96 16.76
C GLY A 314 -12.22 25.52 17.47
N LYS A 315 -11.98 24.22 17.63
CA LYS A 315 -10.72 23.67 18.18
C LYS A 315 -9.67 23.31 17.12
N LEU A 316 -10.01 23.47 15.85
CA LEU A 316 -9.20 23.02 14.72
C LEU A 316 -9.08 24.13 13.69
N ASP A 317 -7.84 24.46 13.32
CA ASP A 317 -7.52 25.40 12.26
C ASP A 317 -6.67 24.76 11.16
N VAL A 318 -6.75 25.33 9.96
CA VAL A 318 -5.86 25.02 8.85
C VAL A 318 -5.14 26.29 8.45
N VAL A 319 -3.81 26.21 8.36
CA VAL A 319 -2.94 27.32 7.99
C VAL A 319 -2.02 26.89 6.87
N THR A 320 -2.09 27.59 5.74
CA THR A 320 -1.11 27.47 4.65
C THR A 320 0.05 28.43 4.90
N GLY A 321 1.29 27.94 4.88
CA GLY A 321 2.50 28.75 4.96
C GLY A 321 3.79 27.91 4.94
N THR A 322 4.93 28.57 4.73
CA THR A 322 6.25 27.93 4.80
C THR A 322 6.89 28.23 6.14
N ILE A 323 7.44 27.21 6.82
CA ILE A 323 8.19 27.42 8.07
C ILE A 323 9.51 28.12 7.73
N SER A 324 9.74 29.30 8.32
CA SER A 324 11.02 30.01 8.22
C SER A 324 12.00 29.56 9.30
N ASN A 325 11.52 29.41 10.54
CA ASN A 325 12.31 28.88 11.65
C ASN A 325 11.41 28.36 12.79
N VAL A 326 11.88 27.32 13.48
CA VAL A 326 11.33 26.87 14.77
C VAL A 326 12.26 27.32 15.89
N SER A 327 11.72 27.96 16.91
CA SER A 327 12.44 28.36 18.13
C SER A 327 12.01 27.47 19.31
N ALA A 328 12.39 27.83 20.53
CA ALA A 328 12.09 27.06 21.73
C ALA A 328 10.61 26.70 21.92
N ASN A 329 9.69 27.58 21.52
CA ASN A 329 8.25 27.45 21.76
C ASN A 329 7.37 28.05 20.64
N THR A 330 7.97 28.37 19.49
CA THR A 330 7.28 29.09 18.41
C THR A 330 7.70 28.55 17.05
N ILE A 331 6.74 28.39 16.15
CA ILE A 331 6.97 28.20 14.71
C ILE A 331 6.71 29.53 14.03
N THR A 332 7.71 30.09 13.36
CA THR A 332 7.57 31.31 12.54
C THR A 332 7.40 30.91 11.08
N LEU A 333 6.43 31.54 10.41
CA LEU A 333 6.19 31.36 8.98
C LEU A 333 6.95 32.43 8.17
N ASP A 334 7.07 32.21 6.87
CA ASP A 334 7.70 33.14 5.92
C ASP A 334 6.98 34.50 5.81
N ASP A 335 5.68 34.52 6.05
CA ASP A 335 4.86 35.74 6.08
C ASP A 335 4.81 36.44 7.45
N GLY A 336 5.61 35.98 8.42
CA GLY A 336 5.74 36.58 9.75
C GLY A 336 4.69 36.13 10.76
N ARG A 337 3.67 35.33 10.38
CA ARG A 337 2.76 34.71 11.35
C ARG A 337 3.52 33.74 12.25
N THR A 338 3.06 33.60 13.50
CA THR A 338 3.63 32.68 14.48
C THR A 338 2.58 31.71 15.02
N LEU A 339 3.00 30.47 15.24
CA LEU A 339 2.22 29.44 15.94
C LEU A 339 2.96 29.05 17.22
N HIS A 340 2.22 28.78 18.30
CA HIS A 340 2.80 28.50 19.62
C HIS A 340 2.40 27.10 20.11
N PRO A 341 2.95 26.02 19.51
CA PRO A 341 2.63 24.66 19.93
C PRO A 341 3.33 24.28 21.24
N ASP A 342 2.65 23.45 22.03
CA ASP A 342 3.27 22.59 23.04
C ASP A 342 3.78 21.28 22.41
N ILE A 343 3.13 20.84 21.33
CA ILE A 343 3.45 19.61 20.60
C ILE A 343 3.49 19.86 19.10
N ILE A 344 4.55 19.39 18.44
CA ILE A 344 4.68 19.38 16.98
C ILE A 344 4.53 17.94 16.48
N VAL A 345 3.60 17.72 15.55
CA VAL A 345 3.44 16.44 14.87
C VAL A 345 3.97 16.53 13.45
N THR A 346 4.96 15.73 13.09
CA THR A 346 5.59 15.73 11.76
C THR A 346 4.91 14.75 10.82
N ALA A 347 3.67 15.05 10.40
CA ALA A 347 2.89 14.26 9.44
C ALA A 347 3.37 14.44 7.98
N THR A 348 4.68 14.33 7.75
CA THR A 348 5.36 14.77 6.53
C THR A 348 5.51 13.68 5.45
N GLY A 349 4.99 12.48 5.70
CA GLY A 349 4.94 11.38 4.75
C GLY A 349 5.70 10.14 5.22
N LEU A 350 5.87 9.18 4.32
CA LEU A 350 6.53 7.91 4.60
C LEU A 350 7.67 7.69 3.62
N ARG A 351 8.79 7.13 4.11
CA ARG A 351 9.90 6.72 3.25
C ARG A 351 9.49 5.48 2.47
N LEU A 352 9.65 5.51 1.15
CA LEU A 352 9.40 4.32 0.33
C LEU A 352 10.50 3.28 0.54
N CYS A 353 10.12 2.01 0.48
CA CYS A 353 11.01 0.87 0.63
C CYS A 353 10.49 -0.29 -0.21
N PHE A 354 11.07 -0.50 -1.39
CA PHE A 354 10.70 -1.61 -2.25
C PHE A 354 11.15 -2.94 -1.63
N ALA A 355 10.31 -3.98 -1.74
CA ALA A 355 10.61 -5.35 -1.29
C ALA A 355 11.10 -5.47 0.16
N GLY A 356 10.80 -4.50 1.03
CA GLY A 356 11.30 -4.48 2.41
C GLY A 356 12.82 -4.27 2.54
N ALA A 357 13.47 -3.70 1.52
CA ALA A 357 14.93 -3.52 1.43
C ALA A 357 15.75 -4.82 1.41
N VAL A 358 15.11 -5.95 1.10
CA VAL A 358 15.80 -7.23 0.89
C VAL A 358 16.83 -7.11 -0.22
N ALA A 359 18.04 -7.58 0.03
CA ALA A 359 19.08 -7.67 -0.99
C ALA A 359 18.74 -8.78 -2.00
N LEU A 360 18.42 -8.41 -3.24
CA LEU A 360 18.06 -9.35 -4.30
C LEU A 360 19.25 -9.63 -5.23
N SER A 361 19.50 -10.89 -5.54
CA SER A 361 20.51 -11.31 -6.51
C SER A 361 20.11 -12.55 -7.32
N VAL A 362 20.78 -12.75 -8.44
CA VAL A 362 20.70 -13.94 -9.29
C VAL A 362 22.12 -14.43 -9.51
N ASP A 363 22.40 -15.66 -9.08
CA ASP A 363 23.73 -16.28 -9.12
C ASP A 363 24.82 -15.39 -8.49
N GLY A 364 24.49 -14.75 -7.35
CA GLY A 364 25.36 -13.81 -6.63
C GLY A 364 25.46 -12.42 -7.26
N VAL A 365 24.86 -12.18 -8.44
CA VAL A 365 24.86 -10.86 -9.08
C VAL A 365 23.68 -10.03 -8.56
N LYS A 366 23.99 -8.92 -7.89
CA LYS A 366 22.99 -8.01 -7.33
C LYS A 366 22.04 -7.45 -8.41
N ILE A 367 20.75 -7.47 -8.11
CA ILE A 367 19.72 -6.81 -8.92
C ILE A 367 19.47 -5.40 -8.39
N ASP A 368 19.73 -4.41 -9.25
CA ASP A 368 19.41 -3.01 -8.97
C ASP A 368 17.98 -2.67 -9.42
N SER A 369 17.02 -2.79 -8.49
CA SER A 369 15.58 -2.64 -8.74
C SER A 369 15.19 -1.40 -9.57
N PRO A 370 15.72 -0.18 -9.34
CA PRO A 370 15.37 1.03 -10.10
C PRO A 370 15.77 1.01 -11.58
N THR A 371 16.63 0.07 -12.00
CA THR A 371 17.00 -0.13 -13.40
C THR A 371 16.10 -1.12 -14.13
N LYS A 372 15.23 -1.82 -13.40
CA LYS A 372 14.40 -2.93 -13.90
C LYS A 372 12.97 -2.48 -14.12
N TYR A 373 12.32 -3.08 -15.11
CA TYR A 373 10.90 -2.87 -15.37
C TYR A 373 10.02 -3.87 -14.62
N VAL A 374 8.81 -3.44 -14.24
CA VAL A 374 7.79 -4.32 -13.69
C VAL A 374 7.00 -5.00 -14.81
N TRP A 375 6.92 -6.33 -14.77
CA TRP A 375 6.07 -7.12 -15.65
C TRP A 375 4.68 -7.28 -15.02
N LYS A 376 3.66 -6.80 -15.74
CA LYS A 376 2.22 -6.86 -15.39
C LYS A 376 1.88 -6.35 -14.00
N GLY A 377 2.62 -5.37 -13.51
CA GLY A 377 2.45 -4.85 -12.16
C GLY A 377 2.70 -5.88 -11.05
N MET A 378 3.37 -7.01 -11.32
CA MET A 378 3.52 -8.08 -10.34
C MET A 378 4.86 -8.82 -10.30
N MET A 379 5.65 -8.91 -11.36
CA MET A 379 7.02 -9.49 -11.32
C MET A 379 8.01 -8.44 -11.79
N MET A 380 9.31 -8.65 -11.57
CA MET A 380 10.35 -7.71 -12.00
C MET A 380 11.24 -8.34 -13.07
N GLN A 381 11.67 -7.53 -14.02
CA GLN A 381 12.58 -7.92 -15.09
C GLN A 381 13.82 -8.64 -14.52
N ASP A 382 14.21 -9.72 -15.18
CA ASP A 382 15.38 -10.56 -14.89
C ASP A 382 15.32 -11.32 -13.55
N LEU A 383 14.21 -11.25 -12.80
CA LEU A 383 14.00 -12.01 -11.58
C LEU A 383 13.12 -13.23 -11.81
N PRO A 384 13.65 -14.45 -11.58
CA PRO A 384 12.88 -15.68 -11.67
C PRO A 384 11.89 -15.82 -10.52
N ASN A 385 10.67 -16.29 -10.80
CA ASN A 385 9.75 -16.82 -9.80
C ASN A 385 9.50 -15.94 -8.55
N MET A 386 9.59 -14.62 -8.69
CA MET A 386 9.36 -13.69 -7.59
C MET A 386 8.29 -12.67 -7.98
N ALA A 387 7.25 -12.57 -7.16
CA ALA A 387 6.16 -11.63 -7.36
C ALA A 387 6.00 -10.63 -6.20
N PHE A 388 5.53 -9.45 -6.53
CA PHE A 388 5.35 -8.30 -5.64
C PHE A 388 3.87 -7.89 -5.67
N PRO A 389 3.07 -8.24 -4.65
CA PRO A 389 1.68 -7.80 -4.54
C PRO A 389 1.59 -6.29 -4.27
N VAL A 390 1.43 -5.53 -5.35
CA VAL A 390 1.22 -4.07 -5.30
C VAL A 390 -0.26 -3.74 -5.54
N GLY A 391 -0.76 -2.70 -4.88
CA GLY A 391 -2.11 -2.19 -5.09
C GLY A 391 -2.22 -1.12 -6.19
N TYR A 392 -3.38 -0.47 -6.24
CA TYR A 392 -3.60 0.70 -7.09
C TYR A 392 -3.38 1.99 -6.31
N LEU A 393 -2.92 3.05 -6.98
CA LEU A 393 -2.87 4.38 -6.37
C LEU A 393 -4.25 5.07 -6.33
N HIS A 394 -5.10 4.78 -7.32
CA HIS A 394 -6.40 5.41 -7.52
C HIS A 394 -7.58 4.49 -7.16
N SER A 395 -7.30 3.34 -6.54
CA SER A 395 -8.30 2.34 -6.14
C SER A 395 -7.76 1.55 -4.95
N SER A 396 -8.60 0.72 -4.35
CA SER A 396 -8.23 -0.03 -3.15
C SER A 396 -7.06 -0.98 -3.38
N TRP A 397 -6.15 -1.00 -2.41
CA TRP A 397 -4.90 -1.75 -2.48
C TRP A 397 -5.11 -3.24 -2.78
N THR A 398 -6.07 -3.87 -2.11
CA THR A 398 -6.31 -5.31 -2.20
C THR A 398 -6.87 -5.77 -3.53
N LEU A 399 -7.46 -4.89 -4.35
CA LEU A 399 -7.84 -5.24 -5.73
C LEU A 399 -6.61 -5.63 -6.55
N GLY A 400 -5.51 -4.88 -6.39
CA GLY A 400 -4.25 -5.15 -7.08
C GLY A 400 -3.54 -6.36 -6.46
N ALA A 401 -3.45 -6.41 -5.14
CA ALA A 401 -2.81 -7.54 -4.45
C ALA A 401 -3.50 -8.89 -4.79
N ASP A 402 -4.83 -8.92 -4.88
CA ASP A 402 -5.57 -10.12 -5.28
C ASP A 402 -5.42 -10.47 -6.75
N ALA A 403 -5.29 -9.46 -7.63
CA ALA A 403 -4.95 -9.68 -9.02
C ALA A 403 -3.54 -10.32 -9.17
N THR A 404 -2.54 -9.87 -8.41
CA THR A 404 -1.21 -10.50 -8.35
C THR A 404 -1.34 -11.95 -7.90
N ALA A 405 -1.98 -12.20 -6.76
CA ALA A 405 -2.05 -13.54 -6.17
C ALA A 405 -2.73 -14.56 -7.09
N LYS A 406 -3.82 -14.19 -7.77
CA LYS A 406 -4.48 -15.04 -8.79
C LYS A 406 -3.56 -15.33 -9.98
N MET A 407 -2.87 -14.30 -10.49
CA MET A 407 -1.99 -14.46 -11.65
C MET A 407 -0.77 -15.34 -11.30
N VAL A 408 -0.22 -15.21 -10.08
CA VAL A 408 0.82 -16.11 -9.55
C VAL A 408 0.32 -17.55 -9.48
N CYS A 409 -0.86 -17.81 -8.93
CA CYS A 409 -1.42 -19.17 -8.86
C CYS A 409 -1.62 -19.78 -10.26
N ARG A 410 -2.09 -18.98 -11.23
CA ARG A 410 -2.21 -19.41 -12.62
C ARG A 410 -0.85 -19.67 -13.28
N LEU A 411 0.15 -18.85 -13.00
CA LEU A 411 1.52 -19.02 -13.50
C LEU A 411 2.14 -20.32 -12.95
N ILE A 412 2.03 -20.57 -11.65
CA ILE A 412 2.53 -21.80 -11.01
C ILE A 412 1.83 -23.04 -11.61
N LYS A 413 0.50 -23.01 -11.80
CA LYS A 413 -0.23 -24.11 -12.49
C LYS A 413 0.26 -24.33 -13.91
N HIS A 414 0.50 -23.25 -14.66
CA HIS A 414 1.03 -23.34 -16.01
C HIS A 414 2.42 -23.99 -16.00
N MET A 415 3.30 -23.56 -15.09
CA MET A 415 4.63 -24.10 -14.92
C MET A 415 4.61 -25.59 -14.55
N GLN A 416 3.74 -25.97 -13.61
CA GLN A 416 3.46 -27.36 -13.22
C GLN A 416 3.07 -28.22 -14.42
N SER A 417 2.10 -27.77 -15.22
CA SER A 417 1.57 -28.53 -16.37
C SER A 417 2.58 -28.69 -17.51
N LYS A 418 3.63 -27.87 -17.55
CA LYS A 418 4.63 -27.82 -18.63
C LYS A 418 6.04 -28.20 -18.19
N GLN A 419 6.22 -28.66 -16.94
CA GLN A 419 7.53 -28.99 -16.38
C GLN A 419 8.54 -27.83 -16.51
N ILE A 420 8.05 -26.63 -16.20
CA ILE A 420 8.85 -25.40 -16.15
C ILE A 420 9.24 -25.17 -14.69
N SER A 421 10.52 -24.90 -14.47
CA SER A 421 11.06 -24.59 -13.14
C SER A 421 11.15 -23.10 -12.90
N ALA A 422 11.47 -22.30 -13.92
CA ALA A 422 11.61 -20.86 -13.79
C ALA A 422 10.82 -20.10 -14.86
N ALA A 423 10.13 -19.05 -14.42
CA ALA A 423 9.50 -18.05 -15.25
C ALA A 423 10.18 -16.70 -14.99
N ILE A 424 10.80 -16.14 -16.02
CA ILE A 424 11.67 -14.97 -15.92
C ILE A 424 11.16 -13.88 -16.85
N PRO A 425 10.75 -12.69 -16.36
CA PRO A 425 10.37 -11.61 -17.25
C PRO A 425 11.58 -11.07 -18.01
N ARG A 426 11.53 -11.11 -19.34
CA ARG A 426 12.61 -10.66 -20.23
C ARG A 426 12.09 -9.69 -21.27
N LEU A 427 12.83 -8.60 -21.48
CA LEU A 427 12.65 -7.74 -22.64
C LEU A 427 13.03 -8.52 -23.91
N SER A 428 12.29 -8.32 -25.01
CA SER A 428 12.60 -8.93 -26.31
C SER A 428 14.04 -8.61 -26.77
N LEU A 429 14.67 -9.57 -27.46
CA LEU A 429 16.11 -9.68 -27.76
C LEU A 429 16.81 -8.36 -28.09
N GLY A 430 17.74 -7.95 -27.21
CA GLY A 430 18.63 -6.80 -27.40
C GLY A 430 18.87 -5.96 -26.14
N GLY A 431 18.11 -6.18 -25.06
CA GLY A 431 18.37 -5.63 -23.72
C GLY A 431 18.31 -4.09 -23.60
N LYS A 432 17.86 -3.39 -24.65
CA LYS A 432 17.90 -1.92 -24.76
C LYS A 432 16.60 -1.33 -25.28
N GLU A 433 15.45 -1.93 -24.95
CA GLU A 433 14.19 -1.21 -25.10
C GLU A 433 14.09 -0.18 -23.96
N ASP A 434 14.48 1.05 -24.25
CA ASP A 434 14.18 2.18 -23.36
C ASP A 434 12.70 2.52 -23.50
N MET A 435 11.89 1.94 -22.62
CA MET A 435 10.49 2.31 -22.48
C MET A 435 10.41 3.53 -21.58
N GLY A 436 9.68 4.57 -22.01
CA GLY A 436 9.47 5.75 -21.19
C GLY A 436 8.90 5.36 -19.81
N ASP A 437 9.49 5.91 -18.75
CA ASP A 437 9.05 5.60 -17.39
C ASP A 437 7.72 6.29 -17.10
N LYS A 438 6.66 5.48 -17.07
CA LYS A 438 5.32 5.86 -16.66
C LYS A 438 4.95 5.29 -15.30
N ALA A 439 5.94 4.88 -14.50
CA ALA A 439 5.70 4.50 -13.11
C ALA A 439 5.09 5.68 -12.35
N TYR A 440 3.90 5.44 -11.80
CA TYR A 440 3.38 6.20 -10.66
C TYR A 440 3.51 7.74 -10.78
N HIS A 441 2.93 8.36 -11.82
CA HIS A 441 2.94 9.82 -12.01
C HIS A 441 2.21 10.59 -10.88
N MET A 442 2.86 10.78 -9.75
CA MET A 442 2.38 11.58 -8.62
C MET A 442 3.38 12.68 -8.28
N SER A 443 2.91 13.92 -8.11
CA SER A 443 3.76 15.07 -7.76
C SER A 443 4.07 15.19 -6.27
N SER A 444 3.52 14.31 -5.44
CA SER A 444 3.75 14.32 -3.98
C SER A 444 5.22 14.05 -3.64
N THR A 445 5.79 14.85 -2.73
CA THR A 445 7.23 14.83 -2.39
C THR A 445 7.74 13.45 -1.98
N TYR A 446 6.99 12.68 -1.19
CA TYR A 446 7.43 11.36 -0.74
C TYR A 446 7.56 10.35 -1.91
N MET A 447 6.67 10.43 -2.91
CA MET A 447 6.76 9.60 -4.11
C MET A 447 7.97 10.00 -4.95
N GLN A 448 8.15 11.30 -5.20
CA GLN A 448 9.27 11.81 -5.98
C GLN A 448 10.63 11.41 -5.37
N ARG A 449 10.78 11.55 -4.05
CA ARG A 449 12.00 11.14 -3.33
C ARG A 449 12.20 9.62 -3.31
N GLY A 450 11.13 8.84 -3.40
CA GLY A 450 11.18 7.38 -3.36
C GLY A 450 11.34 6.70 -4.73
N MET A 451 11.16 7.43 -5.85
CA MET A 451 11.25 6.82 -7.19
C MET A 451 12.61 6.18 -7.48
N SER A 452 13.68 6.68 -6.89
CA SER A 452 15.02 6.10 -7.00
C SER A 452 15.18 4.73 -6.32
N THR A 453 14.15 4.22 -5.65
CA THR A 453 14.20 2.96 -4.89
C THR A 453 13.24 1.89 -5.43
N VAL A 454 12.39 2.23 -6.40
CA VAL A 454 11.35 1.34 -6.95
C VAL A 454 11.63 1.03 -8.42
N PRO A 455 11.20 -0.14 -8.93
CA PRO A 455 11.33 -0.45 -10.35
C PRO A 455 10.48 0.43 -11.25
N ARG A 456 10.92 0.55 -12.51
CA ARG A 456 10.30 1.36 -13.57
C ARG A 456 9.01 0.75 -14.09
N GLY A 457 8.15 1.61 -14.62
CA GLY A 457 6.93 1.23 -15.33
C GLY A 457 7.08 1.55 -16.80
N GLY A 458 7.02 0.54 -17.66
CA GLY A 458 7.06 0.76 -19.10
C GLY A 458 5.83 1.48 -19.63
N ASP A 459 5.91 1.94 -20.87
CA ASP A 459 4.83 2.64 -21.57
C ASP A 459 3.93 1.71 -22.40
N ARG A 460 4.29 0.44 -22.54
CA ARG A 460 3.57 -0.62 -23.29
C ARG A 460 3.44 -1.92 -22.50
N GLY A 461 2.45 -2.73 -22.85
CA GLY A 461 2.27 -4.06 -22.28
C GLY A 461 3.38 -5.02 -22.77
N PRO A 462 3.84 -5.98 -21.95
CA PRO A 462 3.36 -6.32 -20.62
C PRO A 462 3.98 -5.49 -19.47
N TRP A 463 4.71 -4.41 -19.74
CA TRP A 463 5.57 -3.71 -18.77
C TRP A 463 4.91 -2.56 -17.99
N TRP A 464 3.60 -2.41 -18.08
CA TRP A 464 2.88 -1.36 -17.37
C TRP A 464 2.87 -1.56 -15.85
N THR A 465 2.89 -0.45 -15.11
CA THR A 465 2.52 -0.41 -13.68
C THR A 465 1.00 -0.47 -13.51
N ARG A 466 0.54 -0.68 -12.27
CA ARG A 466 -0.88 -0.82 -11.92
C ARG A 466 -1.67 0.47 -12.12
N ASN A 467 -2.21 0.64 -13.32
CA ASN A 467 -2.97 1.82 -13.74
C ASN A 467 -4.26 1.47 -14.49
N TYR A 468 -4.42 0.22 -14.93
CA TYR A 468 -5.52 -0.20 -15.81
C TYR A 468 -6.42 -1.22 -15.12
N LEU A 469 -7.17 -0.75 -14.12
CA LEU A 469 -7.95 -1.60 -13.20
C LEU A 469 -8.71 -2.73 -13.91
N TRP A 470 -9.57 -2.42 -14.89
CA TRP A 470 -10.38 -3.43 -15.57
C TRP A 470 -9.55 -4.40 -16.40
N GLN A 471 -8.60 -3.88 -17.17
CA GLN A 471 -7.71 -4.69 -18.00
C GLN A 471 -6.91 -5.67 -17.14
N GLU A 472 -6.43 -5.22 -15.99
CA GLU A 472 -5.62 -6.03 -15.07
C GLU A 472 -6.46 -7.06 -14.30
N LEU A 473 -7.68 -6.71 -13.86
CA LEU A 473 -8.58 -7.67 -13.22
C LEU A 473 -9.01 -8.78 -14.19
N ILE A 474 -9.25 -8.45 -15.46
CA ILE A 474 -9.52 -9.41 -16.53
C ILE A 474 -8.26 -10.24 -16.82
N ALA A 475 -7.11 -9.59 -16.98
CA ALA A 475 -5.84 -10.26 -17.27
C ALA A 475 -5.43 -11.24 -16.15
N ALA A 476 -5.69 -10.89 -14.89
CA ALA A 476 -5.43 -11.76 -13.75
C ALA A 476 -6.23 -13.07 -13.82
N LYS A 477 -7.43 -13.07 -14.41
CA LYS A 477 -8.26 -14.28 -14.57
C LYS A 477 -8.04 -15.02 -15.89
N TRP A 478 -7.95 -14.28 -16.99
CA TRP A 478 -8.01 -14.85 -18.35
C TRP A 478 -6.90 -14.36 -19.28
N GLY A 479 -6.06 -13.42 -18.84
CA GLY A 479 -4.98 -12.88 -19.65
C GLY A 479 -3.93 -13.93 -19.99
N ASN A 480 -3.26 -13.76 -21.13
CA ASN A 480 -2.09 -14.55 -21.54
C ASN A 480 -1.02 -14.51 -20.43
N LEU A 481 -0.31 -15.60 -20.16
CA LEU A 481 0.77 -15.64 -19.16
C LEU A 481 2.17 -15.59 -19.76
N THR A 482 2.32 -15.93 -21.04
CA THR A 482 3.61 -16.23 -21.68
C THR A 482 4.29 -15.01 -22.31
N ASN A 483 3.53 -13.97 -22.65
CA ASN A 483 4.09 -12.78 -23.31
C ASN A 483 5.09 -12.07 -22.38
N GLY A 484 6.34 -11.95 -22.84
CA GLY A 484 7.45 -11.33 -22.11
C GLY A 484 8.04 -12.21 -21.00
N LEU A 485 7.72 -13.51 -20.96
CA LEU A 485 8.37 -14.48 -20.07
C LEU A 485 9.29 -15.41 -20.86
N GLU A 486 10.51 -15.56 -20.38
CA GLU A 486 11.38 -16.70 -20.67
C GLU A 486 11.04 -17.83 -19.69
N PHE A 487 10.94 -19.05 -20.20
CA PHE A 487 10.70 -20.24 -19.39
C PHE A 487 11.91 -21.17 -19.45
N VAL A 488 12.38 -21.59 -18.28
CA VAL A 488 13.44 -22.58 -18.14
C VAL A 488 12.82 -23.93 -17.78
N GLY A 489 13.17 -24.96 -18.53
CA GLY A 489 12.74 -26.33 -18.25
C GLY A 489 13.38 -26.88 -16.98
N GLY A 490 12.66 -27.73 -16.26
CA GLY A 490 13.18 -28.38 -15.07
C GLY A 490 12.17 -29.34 -14.44
N SER A 491 12.68 -30.41 -13.85
CA SER A 491 11.83 -31.49 -13.30
C SER A 491 11.49 -31.28 -11.82
N ARG A 492 10.58 -30.35 -11.45
CA ARG A 492 9.54 -30.56 -10.39
C ARG A 492 8.75 -29.33 -9.93
N TRP A 493 7.51 -29.66 -9.55
CA TRP A 493 6.61 -29.02 -8.57
C TRP A 493 5.87 -30.11 -7.74
N GLY A 494 6.48 -31.28 -7.56
CA GLY A 494 5.92 -32.33 -6.70
C GLY A 494 4.55 -32.92 -7.08
N VAL A 495 4.03 -32.74 -8.30
CA VAL A 495 2.80 -33.44 -8.71
C VAL A 495 3.10 -34.94 -8.72
N GLY A 496 2.47 -35.67 -7.80
CA GLY A 496 2.58 -37.12 -7.72
C GLY A 496 2.28 -37.72 -9.09
N LYS A 497 3.04 -38.74 -9.48
CA LYS A 497 2.58 -39.63 -10.54
C LYS A 497 1.22 -40.17 -10.07
N GLU A 498 0.14 -39.73 -10.71
CA GLU A 498 -1.07 -40.54 -10.73
C GLU A 498 -0.64 -41.85 -11.41
N ASN A 499 -0.65 -42.93 -10.64
CA ASN A 499 -0.64 -44.28 -11.19
C ASN A 499 -2.03 -44.60 -11.72
#